data_AF-A0A8H3BIY9-F1
#
_entry.id   AF-A0A8H3BIY9-F1
#
_cell.length_a   1.000
_cell.length_b   1.000
_cell.length_c   1.000
_cell.angle_alpha   90.00
_cell.angle_beta   90.00
_cell.angle_gamma   90.00
#
_symmetry.space_group_name_H-M   'P 1'
#
loop_
_entity.id
_entity.type
_entity.pdbx_description
1 polymer ?
#
loop_
_entity_poly.entity_id
_entity_poly.type
_entity_poly.pdbx_seq_one_letter_code
_entity_poly.pdbx_strand_id
1 'polypeptide(L)'
;MKLPAEVFMELASHIHPGGLVSLIRANKFFRVVLLNRSAAYVWQLSLSNVPELPPCPTAMVEPQYAALIFSDNCTLCGVQVASVLDPYLRVRLCPNYRDEQLISWSFDGVRTRYGIPFTQHTKPTSTHGNESPHYQLRAENELTERVESEFRRNGDEEGLAKWCQRRHLDGCTLCDEGDEILKYIYSVSDSPPKELNAIKLERRDEIHKRLKDQGWDQKYLNFYRRSGHTIKKWHSLVEIPEPLTEQTWTDILPKLTELLRENRQRLDKHEKHLRLYRRRFKAENMLRAYQRDTEPYRYIVDALQQPKVWTGSMGSTKNKLVLQAPFPCDMTTAIWDCLRVYRAENTVERVEALFHERQDEIAQKLLEWRTKAEDQLVKQYMSSFGGGTSQPLSTVLTIKGSTDATKDLSNNSRFLLRADAVFIRGMWGPYLNDRRGEADQEHGRICKSVHFPDIRELQNYPQITQFTWGYSTPELDKDLRFCARHSGKEAIVKALLRELEMPGAAHVELVHMGRVFVCGRCTWLEAME
;
A
#
# COMPACT_ATOMS: atom_id res chain seq x y z
N MET A 1 -2.49 -6.76 -50.49
CA MET A 1 -1.07 -7.16 -50.57
C MET A 1 -1.01 -8.46 -51.36
N LYS A 2 -0.10 -8.63 -52.33
CA LYS A 2 0.06 -9.89 -53.10
C LYS A 2 1.11 -10.84 -52.48
N LEU A 3 1.61 -10.53 -51.28
CA LEU A 3 2.63 -11.28 -50.56
C LEU A 3 1.95 -12.24 -49.56
N PRO A 4 2.41 -13.50 -49.40
CA PRO A 4 1.96 -14.38 -48.33
C PRO A 4 2.20 -13.76 -46.95
N ALA A 5 1.32 -14.05 -45.99
CA ALA A 5 1.37 -13.44 -44.66
C ALA A 5 2.65 -13.83 -43.92
N GLU A 6 3.11 -15.07 -44.07
CA GLU A 6 4.30 -15.62 -43.44
C GLU A 6 5.56 -14.87 -43.89
N VAL A 7 5.67 -14.63 -45.21
CA VAL A 7 6.79 -13.88 -45.78
C VAL A 7 6.76 -12.43 -45.31
N PHE A 8 5.58 -11.82 -45.22
CA PHE A 8 5.46 -10.47 -44.69
C PHE A 8 5.90 -10.40 -43.23
N MET A 9 5.53 -11.38 -42.42
CA MET A 9 5.85 -11.40 -40.99
C MET A 9 7.34 -11.60 -40.75
N GLU A 10 8.00 -12.46 -41.53
CA GLU A 10 9.47 -12.59 -41.53
C GLU A 10 10.16 -11.26 -41.90
N LEU A 11 9.68 -10.59 -42.96
CA LEU A 11 10.22 -9.26 -43.30
C LEU A 11 9.98 -8.26 -42.18
N ALA A 12 8.78 -8.29 -41.58
CA ALA A 12 8.40 -7.39 -40.50
C ALA A 12 9.27 -7.56 -39.24
N SER A 13 9.76 -8.77 -38.92
CA SER A 13 10.65 -8.99 -37.76
C SER A 13 11.99 -8.26 -37.87
N HIS A 14 12.42 -7.90 -39.09
CA HIS A 14 13.65 -7.14 -39.34
C HIS A 14 13.41 -5.63 -39.49
N ILE A 15 12.15 -5.17 -39.51
CA ILE A 15 11.83 -3.74 -39.59
C ILE A 15 12.06 -3.10 -38.23
N HIS A 16 12.60 -1.88 -38.21
CA HIS A 16 12.75 -1.08 -36.99
C HIS A 16 11.37 -0.89 -36.29
N PRO A 17 11.27 -1.00 -34.96
CA PRO A 17 9.97 -0.96 -34.27
C PRO A 17 9.13 0.28 -34.56
N GLY A 18 9.77 1.46 -34.68
CA GLY A 18 9.08 2.70 -35.09
C GLY A 18 8.46 2.64 -36.50
N GLY A 19 9.08 1.86 -37.40
CA GLY A 19 8.54 1.56 -38.72
C GLY A 19 7.29 0.68 -38.64
N LEU A 20 7.30 -0.35 -37.78
CA LEU A 20 6.12 -1.19 -37.54
C LEU A 20 4.95 -0.37 -36.96
N VAL A 21 5.23 0.52 -36.00
CA VAL A 21 4.23 1.46 -35.46
C VAL A 21 3.65 2.34 -36.56
N SER A 22 4.49 2.82 -37.47
CA SER A 22 4.06 3.64 -38.62
C SER A 22 3.16 2.86 -39.58
N LEU A 23 3.51 1.60 -39.90
CA LEU A 23 2.69 0.73 -40.76
C LEU A 23 1.29 0.50 -40.19
N ILE A 24 1.20 0.26 -38.88
CA ILE A 24 -0.07 0.02 -38.17
C ILE A 24 -0.98 1.25 -38.19
N ARG A 25 -0.39 2.45 -38.18
CA ARG A 25 -1.14 3.71 -38.24
C ARG A 25 -1.53 4.06 -39.68
N ALA A 26 -0.72 3.69 -40.66
CA ALA A 26 -0.95 4.02 -42.06
C ALA A 26 -2.02 3.12 -42.72
N ASN A 27 -2.19 1.86 -42.29
CA ASN A 27 -3.07 0.92 -42.99
C ASN A 27 -3.84 -0.04 -42.06
N LYS A 28 -5.15 -0.16 -42.27
CA LYS A 28 -6.03 -1.09 -41.53
C LYS A 28 -5.59 -2.55 -41.64
N PHE A 29 -5.11 -2.99 -42.80
CA PHE A 29 -4.61 -4.35 -43.00
C PHE A 29 -3.40 -4.63 -42.10
N PHE A 30 -2.37 -3.77 -42.14
CA PHE A 30 -1.19 -3.92 -41.30
C PHE A 30 -1.53 -3.83 -39.82
N ARG A 31 -2.48 -2.96 -39.43
CA ARG A 31 -3.01 -2.92 -38.07
C ARG A 31 -3.57 -4.26 -37.61
N VAL A 32 -4.41 -4.89 -38.43
CA VAL A 32 -5.02 -6.18 -38.09
C VAL A 32 -3.98 -7.28 -38.00
N VAL A 33 -3.02 -7.32 -38.92
CA VAL A 33 -1.99 -8.36 -38.97
C VAL A 33 -0.98 -8.21 -37.83
N LEU A 34 -0.41 -7.02 -37.64
CA LEU A 34 0.68 -6.80 -36.69
C LEU A 34 0.22 -6.65 -35.23
N LEU A 35 -1.06 -6.35 -34.98
CA LEU A 35 -1.61 -6.36 -33.62
C LEU A 35 -2.27 -7.70 -33.25
N ASN A 36 -2.22 -8.69 -34.15
CA ASN A 36 -2.65 -10.04 -33.82
C ASN A 36 -1.62 -10.71 -32.90
N ARG A 37 -2.08 -11.59 -32.00
CA ARG A 37 -1.22 -12.39 -31.12
C ARG A 37 -0.21 -13.24 -31.90
N SER A 38 -0.54 -13.67 -33.12
CA SER A 38 0.40 -14.40 -33.99
C SER A 38 1.62 -13.57 -34.40
N ALA A 39 1.56 -12.24 -34.29
CA ALA A 39 2.66 -11.32 -34.57
C ALA A 39 3.52 -10.98 -33.35
N ALA A 40 3.29 -11.59 -32.18
CA ALA A 40 4.08 -11.30 -30.99
C ALA A 40 5.60 -11.48 -31.24
N TYR A 41 5.99 -12.55 -31.93
CA TYR A 41 7.39 -12.82 -32.25
C TYR A 41 8.03 -11.73 -33.14
N VAL A 42 7.24 -11.12 -34.05
CA VAL A 42 7.68 -10.05 -34.94
C VAL A 42 8.15 -8.86 -34.14
N TRP A 43 7.38 -8.47 -33.12
CA TRP A 43 7.74 -7.36 -32.25
C TRP A 43 8.93 -7.68 -31.34
N GLN A 44 8.98 -8.89 -30.80
CA GLN A 44 10.10 -9.31 -29.95
C GLN A 44 11.42 -9.27 -30.72
N LEU A 45 11.44 -9.84 -31.93
CA LEU A 45 12.62 -9.79 -32.80
C LEU A 45 12.97 -8.36 -33.20
N SER A 46 11.97 -7.58 -33.66
CA SER A 46 12.14 -6.18 -34.07
C SER A 46 12.75 -5.32 -32.95
N LEU A 47 12.29 -5.48 -31.70
CA LEU A 47 12.83 -4.79 -30.54
C LEU A 47 14.24 -5.28 -30.18
N SER A 48 14.49 -6.60 -30.23
CA SER A 48 15.82 -7.17 -29.91
C SER A 48 16.92 -6.73 -30.89
N ASN A 49 16.52 -6.31 -32.10
CA ASN A 49 17.42 -5.77 -33.10
C ASN A 49 17.86 -4.32 -32.82
N VAL A 50 17.25 -3.64 -31.83
CA VAL A 50 17.64 -2.27 -31.45
C VAL A 50 18.76 -2.34 -30.38
N PRO A 51 19.97 -1.84 -30.67
CA PRO A 51 21.06 -1.86 -29.71
C PRO A 51 20.72 -1.09 -28.44
N GLU A 52 21.12 -1.64 -27.29
CA GLU A 52 20.99 -1.03 -25.95
C GLU A 52 19.56 -0.70 -25.50
N LEU A 53 18.54 -1.10 -26.25
CA LEU A 53 17.14 -0.92 -25.86
C LEU A 53 16.84 -1.82 -24.65
N PRO A 54 16.30 -1.28 -23.55
CA PRO A 54 15.90 -2.11 -22.43
C PRO A 54 14.77 -3.07 -22.83
N PRO A 55 14.63 -4.22 -22.13
CA PRO A 55 13.56 -5.16 -22.40
C PRO A 55 12.18 -4.50 -22.21
N CYS A 56 11.17 -5.05 -22.87
CA CYS A 56 9.78 -4.57 -22.72
C CYS A 56 9.38 -4.60 -21.23
N PRO A 57 8.96 -3.46 -20.64
CA PRO A 57 8.65 -3.38 -19.21
C PRO A 57 7.47 -4.25 -18.79
N THR A 58 7.47 -4.66 -17.51
CA THR A 58 6.40 -5.47 -16.91
C THR A 58 5.04 -4.76 -17.06
N ALA A 59 3.96 -5.48 -17.37
CA ALA A 59 2.62 -4.91 -17.62
C ALA A 59 2.51 -4.00 -18.86
N MET A 60 3.46 -4.08 -19.80
CA MET A 60 3.36 -3.52 -21.15
C MET A 60 3.55 -4.63 -22.19
N VAL A 61 2.88 -4.50 -23.33
CA VAL A 61 3.12 -5.38 -24.50
C VAL A 61 4.04 -4.70 -25.50
N GLU A 62 4.77 -5.49 -26.27
CA GLU A 62 5.81 -5.04 -27.20
C GLU A 62 5.35 -3.96 -28.19
N PRO A 63 4.14 -4.02 -28.81
CA PRO A 63 3.64 -2.95 -29.67
C PRO A 63 3.45 -1.62 -28.94
N GLN A 64 3.00 -1.68 -27.67
CA GLN A 64 2.82 -0.48 -26.85
C GLN A 64 4.17 0.12 -26.47
N TYR A 65 5.13 -0.73 -26.11
CA TYR A 65 6.49 -0.30 -25.79
C TYR A 65 7.19 0.34 -27.00
N ALA A 66 7.08 -0.30 -28.18
CA ALA A 66 7.59 0.27 -29.42
C ALA A 66 6.96 1.64 -29.73
N ALA A 67 5.64 1.79 -29.56
CA ALA A 67 4.96 3.07 -29.76
C ALA A 67 5.40 4.13 -28.72
N LEU A 68 5.65 3.73 -27.48
CA LEU A 68 6.09 4.62 -26.41
C LEU A 68 7.48 5.21 -26.70
N ILE A 69 8.42 4.34 -27.09
CA ILE A 69 9.82 4.69 -27.32
C ILE A 69 10.01 5.40 -28.66
N PHE A 70 9.45 4.86 -29.75
CA PHE A 70 9.79 5.26 -31.12
C PHE A 70 8.73 6.12 -31.81
N SER A 71 7.68 6.55 -31.11
CA SER A 71 6.71 7.50 -31.66
C SER A 71 6.58 8.75 -30.79
N ASP A 72 6.44 9.89 -31.46
CA ASP A 72 6.24 11.19 -30.84
C ASP A 72 4.75 11.49 -30.64
N ASN A 73 3.92 10.47 -30.42
CA ASN A 73 2.49 10.67 -30.31
C ASN A 73 2.05 10.64 -28.86
N CYS A 74 1.09 11.50 -28.52
CA CYS A 74 0.43 11.47 -27.23
C CYS A 74 -0.20 10.09 -27.03
N THR A 75 0.09 9.44 -25.91
CA THR A 75 -0.41 8.11 -25.56
C THR A 75 -1.95 8.07 -25.50
N LEU A 76 -2.59 9.21 -25.16
CA LEU A 76 -4.03 9.27 -24.97
C LEU A 76 -4.80 9.66 -26.24
N CYS A 77 -4.38 10.71 -26.95
CA CYS A 77 -5.10 11.18 -28.16
C CYS A 77 -4.45 10.81 -29.49
N GLY A 78 -3.23 10.26 -29.48
CA GLY A 78 -2.52 9.88 -30.70
C GLY A 78 -1.99 11.05 -31.54
N VAL A 79 -2.22 12.30 -31.14
CA VAL A 79 -1.67 13.48 -31.83
C VAL A 79 -0.16 13.56 -31.63
N GLN A 80 0.58 13.96 -32.66
CA GLN A 80 2.03 14.14 -32.57
C GLN A 80 2.38 15.33 -31.66
N VAL A 81 3.38 15.17 -30.81
CA VAL A 81 3.76 16.09 -29.73
C VAL A 81 5.27 16.09 -29.56
N ALA A 82 5.85 17.27 -29.34
CA ALA A 82 7.26 17.42 -28.98
C ALA A 82 7.53 17.16 -27.48
N SER A 83 6.61 16.54 -26.75
CA SER A 83 6.80 16.27 -25.34
C SER A 83 7.69 15.06 -25.12
N VAL A 84 8.57 15.14 -24.13
CA VAL A 84 9.40 14.01 -23.70
C VAL A 84 8.51 12.93 -23.08
N LEU A 85 8.81 11.68 -23.42
CA LEU A 85 8.27 10.49 -22.77
C LEU A 85 8.55 10.53 -21.26
N ASP A 86 7.54 10.22 -20.45
CA ASP A 86 7.72 9.91 -19.05
C ASP A 86 7.96 8.40 -18.86
N PRO A 87 9.15 7.95 -18.43
CA PRO A 87 9.46 6.53 -18.32
C PRO A 87 8.86 5.88 -17.07
N TYR A 88 8.52 6.66 -16.05
CA TYR A 88 7.97 6.15 -14.78
C TYR A 88 6.46 5.99 -14.86
N LEU A 89 5.77 6.95 -15.48
CA LEU A 89 4.34 6.85 -15.79
C LEU A 89 4.07 6.09 -17.10
N ARG A 90 5.12 5.84 -17.90
CA ARG A 90 5.08 5.14 -19.19
C ARG A 90 4.09 5.75 -20.17
N VAL A 91 4.08 7.08 -20.23
CA VAL A 91 3.20 7.86 -21.11
C VAL A 91 3.96 9.01 -21.75
N ARG A 92 3.52 9.39 -22.95
CA ARG A 92 3.85 10.66 -23.58
C ARG A 92 2.58 11.49 -23.63
N LEU A 93 2.53 12.63 -22.93
CA LEU A 93 1.32 13.45 -22.85
C LEU A 93 1.50 14.76 -23.60
N CYS A 94 0.49 15.15 -24.40
CA CYS A 94 0.40 16.51 -24.93
C CYS A 94 0.14 17.50 -23.77
N PRO A 95 0.38 18.81 -23.95
CA PRO A 95 0.13 19.81 -22.90
C PRO A 95 -1.28 19.72 -22.28
N ASN A 96 -2.33 19.56 -23.10
CA ASN A 96 -3.71 19.46 -22.62
C ASN A 96 -3.90 18.28 -21.66
N TYR A 97 -3.55 17.07 -22.10
CA TYR A 97 -3.68 15.88 -21.25
C TYR A 97 -2.71 15.87 -20.08
N ARG A 98 -1.55 16.52 -20.20
CA ARG A 98 -0.61 16.68 -19.10
C ARG A 98 -1.23 17.48 -17.95
N ASP A 99 -1.98 18.53 -18.25
CA ASP A 99 -2.63 19.36 -17.22
C ASP A 99 -3.91 18.73 -16.68
N GLU A 100 -4.66 18.02 -17.52
CA GLU A 100 -5.90 17.37 -17.12
C GLU A 100 -5.67 16.08 -16.31
N GLN A 101 -4.70 15.25 -16.75
CA GLN A 101 -4.52 13.88 -16.27
C GLN A 101 -3.45 13.73 -15.19
N LEU A 102 -2.57 14.71 -15.02
CA LEU A 102 -1.58 14.66 -13.92
C LEU A 102 -2.10 15.40 -12.70
N ILE A 103 -2.16 14.68 -11.58
CA ILE A 103 -2.45 15.26 -10.27
C ILE A 103 -1.14 15.46 -9.50
N SER A 104 -1.05 16.57 -8.78
CA SER A 104 0.06 16.80 -7.86
C SER A 104 0.01 15.76 -6.75
N TRP A 105 1.14 15.14 -6.49
CA TRP A 105 1.33 14.20 -5.41
C TRP A 105 2.31 14.78 -4.41
N SER A 106 1.83 15.03 -3.19
CA SER A 106 2.68 15.30 -2.05
C SER A 106 3.09 13.97 -1.41
N PHE A 107 4.31 13.94 -0.86
CA PHE A 107 4.77 12.87 0.02
C PHE A 107 4.00 12.96 1.35
N ASP A 108 2.69 12.74 1.33
CA ASP A 108 1.98 12.30 2.53
C ASP A 108 2.35 10.83 2.73
N GLY A 109 2.81 10.49 3.91
CA GLY A 109 3.37 9.16 4.10
C GLY A 109 2.35 8.03 4.14
N VAL A 110 1.06 8.37 4.07
CA VAL A 110 -0.03 7.41 3.85
C VAL A 110 0.08 6.83 2.43
N ARG A 111 0.30 7.68 1.41
CA ARG A 111 0.35 7.24 0.02
C ARG A 111 1.63 6.53 -0.39
N THR A 112 2.74 6.76 0.31
CA THR A 112 4.03 6.11 0.05
C THR A 112 3.98 4.57 0.17
N ARG A 113 2.98 4.04 0.87
CA ARG A 113 2.76 2.60 1.06
C ARG A 113 2.21 1.90 -0.19
N TYR A 114 1.55 2.63 -1.11
CA TYR A 114 0.84 2.01 -2.24
C TYR A 114 1.66 1.87 -3.52
N GLY A 115 2.93 2.30 -3.53
CA GLY A 115 3.78 2.18 -4.73
C GLY A 115 3.16 2.79 -5.99
N ILE A 116 2.31 3.81 -5.86
CA ILE A 116 1.67 4.45 -7.01
C ILE A 116 2.79 5.11 -7.84
N PRO A 117 2.92 4.77 -9.13
CA PRO A 117 3.92 5.35 -10.00
C PRO A 117 3.82 6.87 -9.96
N PHE A 118 4.96 7.51 -9.73
CA PHE A 118 5.05 8.95 -9.74
C PHE A 118 6.28 9.39 -10.51
N THR A 119 6.28 10.66 -10.89
CA THR A 119 7.36 11.24 -11.69
C THR A 119 7.66 12.67 -11.28
N GLN A 120 8.91 13.08 -11.48
CA GLN A 120 9.37 14.47 -11.40
C GLN A 120 9.72 15.03 -12.80
N HIS A 121 9.49 14.26 -13.86
CA HIS A 121 10.07 14.52 -15.19
C HIS A 121 9.07 15.13 -16.19
N THR A 122 7.76 15.03 -15.94
CA THR A 122 6.75 15.42 -16.95
C THR A 122 6.46 16.92 -17.00
N LYS A 123 6.56 17.63 -15.87
CA LYS A 123 6.30 19.07 -15.78
C LYS A 123 7.58 19.84 -15.45
N PRO A 124 7.84 20.99 -16.09
CA PRO A 124 8.97 21.84 -15.73
C PRO A 124 8.88 22.26 -14.26
N THR A 125 10.01 22.27 -13.56
CA THR A 125 10.12 22.80 -12.20
C THR A 125 9.67 24.26 -12.14
N SER A 126 8.75 24.58 -11.23
CA SER A 126 8.52 25.95 -10.78
C SER A 126 9.80 26.49 -10.13
N THR A 127 10.18 27.72 -10.47
CA THR A 127 11.40 28.42 -10.02
C THR A 127 11.42 28.72 -8.51
N HIS A 128 10.40 28.34 -7.74
CA HIS A 128 10.22 28.75 -6.34
C HIS A 128 10.29 27.63 -5.28
N GLY A 129 10.93 26.48 -5.57
CA GLY A 129 11.14 25.44 -4.56
C GLY A 129 12.30 24.50 -4.86
N ASN A 130 13.00 24.05 -3.82
CA ASN A 130 14.15 23.14 -3.91
C ASN A 130 13.78 21.69 -4.29
N GLU A 131 12.50 21.34 -4.40
CA GLU A 131 12.05 20.00 -4.80
C GLU A 131 10.96 20.10 -5.88
N SER A 132 11.17 19.42 -7.00
CA SER A 132 10.17 19.27 -8.05
C SER A 132 8.91 18.62 -7.46
N PRO A 133 7.71 19.16 -7.70
CA PRO A 133 6.47 18.46 -7.34
C PRO A 133 6.44 17.10 -8.03
N HIS A 134 5.97 16.09 -7.32
CA HIS A 134 5.76 14.77 -7.88
C HIS A 134 4.38 14.72 -8.53
N TYR A 135 4.24 13.96 -9.60
CA TYR A 135 2.98 13.82 -10.33
C TYR A 135 2.60 12.36 -10.49
N GLN A 136 1.30 12.09 -10.48
CA GLN A 136 0.71 10.78 -10.72
C GLN A 136 -0.36 10.87 -11.79
N LEU A 137 -0.65 9.74 -12.47
CA LEU A 137 -1.80 9.64 -13.35
C LEU A 137 -3.08 9.61 -12.52
N ARG A 138 -4.02 10.51 -12.83
CA ARG A 138 -5.35 10.59 -12.22
C ARG A 138 -6.07 9.24 -12.25
N ALA A 139 -6.07 8.58 -13.41
CA ALA A 139 -6.73 7.30 -13.59
C ALA A 139 -6.15 6.18 -12.70
N GLU A 140 -4.83 6.15 -12.50
CA GLU A 140 -4.18 5.19 -11.60
C GLU A 140 -4.49 5.45 -10.14
N ASN A 141 -4.52 6.74 -9.75
CA ASN A 141 -4.93 7.15 -8.43
C ASN A 141 -6.38 6.75 -8.12
N GLU A 142 -7.32 7.09 -9.01
CA GLU A 142 -8.73 6.75 -8.85
C GLU A 142 -8.96 5.23 -8.84
N LEU A 143 -8.23 4.46 -9.66
CA LEU A 143 -8.29 3.01 -9.62
C LEU A 143 -7.83 2.48 -8.26
N THR A 144 -6.75 3.04 -7.73
CA THR A 144 -6.19 2.65 -6.43
C THR A 144 -7.20 2.96 -5.31
N GLU A 145 -7.79 4.15 -5.30
CA GLU A 145 -8.83 4.55 -4.34
C GLU A 145 -10.11 3.68 -4.45
N ARG A 146 -10.51 3.31 -5.67
CA ARG A 146 -11.67 2.42 -5.89
C ARG A 146 -11.43 1.02 -5.32
N VAL A 147 -10.30 0.40 -5.63
CA VAL A 147 -9.96 -0.95 -5.15
C VAL A 147 -9.82 -0.94 -3.62
N GLU A 148 -9.17 0.09 -3.07
CA GLU A 148 -9.05 0.26 -1.62
C GLU A 148 -10.44 0.39 -0.95
N SER A 149 -11.32 1.19 -1.55
CA SER A 149 -12.70 1.35 -1.06
C SER A 149 -13.54 0.08 -1.18
N GLU A 150 -13.28 -0.76 -2.19
CA GLU A 150 -13.94 -2.06 -2.33
C GLU A 150 -13.57 -3.01 -1.21
N PHE A 151 -12.27 -3.16 -0.91
CA PHE A 151 -11.84 -3.96 0.25
C PHE A 151 -12.46 -3.45 1.55
N ARG A 152 -12.46 -2.13 1.77
CA ARG A 152 -13.08 -1.51 2.95
C ARG A 152 -14.57 -1.80 3.05
N ARG A 153 -15.32 -1.68 1.95
CA ARG A 153 -16.76 -2.00 1.92
C ARG A 153 -17.03 -3.47 2.21
N ASN A 154 -16.13 -4.35 1.80
CA ASN A 154 -16.24 -5.78 2.03
C ASN A 154 -15.70 -6.23 3.42
N GLY A 155 -15.12 -5.31 4.21
CA GLY A 155 -14.44 -5.64 5.47
C GLY A 155 -13.21 -6.53 5.31
N ASP A 156 -12.67 -6.66 4.09
CA ASP A 156 -11.54 -7.54 3.78
C ASP A 156 -10.20 -6.82 3.98
N GLU A 157 -9.87 -6.60 5.25
CA GLU A 157 -8.68 -5.88 5.68
C GLU A 157 -7.39 -6.69 5.45
N GLU A 158 -7.47 -8.02 5.48
CA GLU A 158 -6.34 -8.90 5.15
C GLU A 158 -6.03 -8.85 3.64
N GLY A 159 -7.05 -8.93 2.79
CA GLY A 159 -6.92 -8.78 1.34
C GLY A 159 -6.36 -7.42 0.96
N LEU A 160 -6.86 -6.36 1.62
CA LEU A 160 -6.36 -5.00 1.43
C LEU A 160 -4.86 -4.90 1.76
N ALA A 161 -4.42 -5.48 2.87
CA ALA A 161 -3.01 -5.50 3.26
C ALA A 161 -2.11 -6.19 2.23
N LYS A 162 -2.52 -7.37 1.75
CA LYS A 162 -1.80 -8.14 0.72
C LYS A 162 -1.75 -7.37 -0.60
N TRP A 163 -2.85 -6.73 -0.98
CA TRP A 163 -2.91 -5.91 -2.18
C TRP A 163 -1.96 -4.71 -2.11
N CYS A 164 -1.92 -3.99 -0.99
CA CYS A 164 -0.98 -2.88 -0.81
C CYS A 164 0.47 -3.34 -0.85
N GLN A 165 0.80 -4.47 -0.23
CA GLN A 165 2.15 -5.05 -0.28
C GLN A 165 2.57 -5.37 -1.71
N ARG A 166 1.68 -5.99 -2.49
CA ARG A 166 1.95 -6.29 -3.90
C ARG A 166 2.17 -5.02 -4.71
N ARG A 167 1.29 -4.02 -4.53
CA ARG A 167 1.42 -2.72 -5.22
C ARG A 167 2.72 -1.99 -4.89
N HIS A 168 3.22 -2.10 -3.66
CA HIS A 168 4.54 -1.56 -3.33
C HIS A 168 5.67 -2.23 -4.12
N LEU A 169 5.67 -3.57 -4.20
CA LEU A 169 6.67 -4.33 -4.95
C LEU A 169 6.59 -4.04 -6.47
N ASP A 170 5.37 -3.95 -6.99
CA ASP A 170 5.13 -3.55 -8.38
C ASP A 170 5.69 -2.14 -8.61
N GLY A 171 5.41 -1.18 -7.72
CA GLY A 171 5.94 0.18 -7.79
C GLY A 171 7.46 0.26 -7.74
N CYS A 172 8.14 -0.60 -6.98
CA CYS A 172 9.60 -0.71 -7.02
C CYS A 172 10.10 -1.18 -8.40
N THR A 173 9.46 -2.22 -8.95
CA THR A 173 9.80 -2.77 -10.28
C THR A 173 9.61 -1.71 -11.36
N LEU A 174 8.51 -0.96 -11.31
CA LEU A 174 8.21 0.13 -12.23
C LEU A 174 9.26 1.25 -12.17
N CYS A 175 9.74 1.59 -10.97
CA CYS A 175 10.83 2.56 -10.81
C CYS A 175 12.13 2.07 -11.44
N ASP A 176 12.51 0.81 -11.19
CA ASP A 176 13.75 0.25 -11.71
C ASP A 176 13.72 0.15 -13.25
N GLU A 177 12.61 -0.30 -13.83
CA GLU A 177 12.42 -0.32 -15.29
C GLU A 177 12.38 1.11 -15.88
N GLY A 178 11.75 2.06 -15.18
CA GLY A 178 11.72 3.47 -15.57
C GLY A 178 13.12 4.09 -15.62
N ASP A 179 14.01 3.73 -14.69
CA ASP A 179 15.42 4.16 -14.71
C ASP A 179 16.16 3.64 -15.96
N GLU A 180 15.95 2.38 -16.34
CA GLU A 180 16.55 1.80 -17.54
C GLU A 180 16.05 2.46 -18.82
N ILE A 181 14.75 2.75 -18.90
CA ILE A 181 14.19 3.50 -20.04
C ILE A 181 14.75 4.92 -20.08
N LEU A 182 14.84 5.60 -18.93
CA LEU A 182 15.37 6.97 -18.88
C LEU A 182 16.83 7.02 -19.34
N LYS A 183 17.65 6.06 -18.89
CA LYS A 183 19.04 5.88 -19.36
C LYS A 183 19.10 5.80 -20.88
N TYR A 184 18.27 4.94 -21.48
CA TYR A 184 18.20 4.76 -22.93
C TYR A 184 17.76 6.04 -23.67
N ILE A 185 16.70 6.72 -23.18
CA ILE A 185 16.22 7.97 -23.81
C ILE A 185 17.35 9.00 -23.89
N TYR A 186 18.12 9.15 -22.80
CA TYR A 186 19.23 10.08 -22.76
C TYR A 186 20.39 9.64 -23.65
N SER A 187 20.75 8.35 -23.67
CA SER A 187 21.83 7.88 -24.54
C SER A 187 21.53 8.12 -26.02
N VAL A 188 20.28 7.93 -26.45
CA VAL A 188 19.84 8.20 -27.82
C VAL A 188 19.75 9.70 -28.12
N SER A 189 19.17 10.50 -27.21
CA SER A 189 19.02 11.95 -27.42
C SER A 189 20.37 12.67 -27.49
N ASP A 190 21.35 12.17 -26.74
CA ASP A 190 22.69 12.72 -26.66
C ASP A 190 23.67 12.02 -27.62
N SER A 191 23.21 11.19 -28.58
CA SER A 191 24.07 10.49 -29.55
C SER A 191 24.48 11.40 -30.73
N PRO A 192 25.69 11.97 -30.75
CA PRO A 192 26.23 12.65 -31.93
C PRO A 192 26.66 11.60 -32.99
N PRO A 193 27.12 12.01 -34.19
CA PRO A 193 27.79 11.11 -35.13
C PRO A 193 28.75 10.12 -34.44
N LYS A 194 28.85 8.88 -34.93
CA LYS A 194 29.58 7.78 -34.26
C LYS A 194 30.94 8.18 -33.68
N GLU A 195 31.69 8.99 -34.42
CA GLU A 195 33.02 9.49 -34.03
C GLU A 195 32.96 10.39 -32.79
N LEU A 196 32.00 11.31 -32.73
CA LEU A 196 31.79 12.16 -31.55
C LEU A 196 31.23 11.37 -30.36
N ASN A 197 30.51 10.27 -30.62
CA ASN A 197 29.96 9.42 -29.55
C ASN A 197 31.08 8.61 -28.88
N ALA A 198 32.07 8.16 -29.65
CA ALA A 198 33.28 7.54 -29.11
C ALA A 198 34.02 8.50 -28.15
N ILE A 199 34.16 9.78 -28.54
CA ILE A 199 34.80 10.80 -27.69
C ILE A 199 34.00 11.03 -26.40
N LYS A 200 32.65 11.07 -26.47
CA LYS A 200 31.80 11.19 -25.28
C LYS A 200 31.97 10.00 -24.32
N LEU A 201 31.94 8.79 -24.86
CA LEU A 201 32.10 7.56 -24.08
C LEU A 201 33.47 7.52 -23.41
N GLU A 202 34.54 7.83 -24.15
CA GLU A 202 35.91 7.90 -23.61
C GLU A 202 36.02 8.97 -22.51
N ARG A 203 35.47 10.17 -22.73
CA ARG A 203 35.42 11.23 -21.73
C ARG A 203 34.69 10.78 -20.46
N ARG A 204 33.49 10.20 -20.60
CA ARG A 204 32.68 9.73 -19.49
C ARG A 204 33.42 8.66 -18.69
N ASP A 205 34.02 7.69 -19.38
CA ASP A 205 34.70 6.57 -18.75
C ASP A 205 35.97 7.05 -18.01
N GLU A 206 36.71 8.00 -18.58
CA GLU A 206 37.85 8.65 -17.92
C GLU A 206 37.42 9.50 -16.71
N ILE A 207 36.35 10.30 -16.82
CA ILE A 207 35.78 11.04 -15.68
C ILE A 207 35.37 10.07 -14.57
N HIS A 208 34.61 9.02 -14.90
CA HIS A 208 34.17 8.00 -13.94
C HIS A 208 35.36 7.31 -13.28
N LYS A 209 36.40 6.98 -14.04
CA LYS A 209 37.64 6.39 -13.52
C LYS A 209 38.35 7.33 -12.55
N ARG A 210 38.60 8.59 -12.93
CA ARG A 210 39.24 9.58 -12.06
C ARG A 210 38.44 9.85 -10.79
N LEU A 211 37.11 9.89 -10.87
CA LEU A 211 36.25 10.02 -9.69
C LEU A 211 36.34 8.79 -8.77
N LYS A 212 36.39 7.58 -9.34
CA LYS A 212 36.62 6.34 -8.56
C LYS A 212 37.99 6.34 -7.89
N ASP A 213 39.03 6.79 -8.58
CA ASP A 213 40.39 6.92 -8.03
C ASP A 213 40.44 7.93 -6.86
N GLN A 214 39.52 8.91 -6.84
CA GLN A 214 39.29 9.82 -5.70
C GLN A 214 38.38 9.25 -4.60
N GLY A 215 37.94 7.99 -4.70
CA GLY A 215 37.11 7.31 -3.70
C GLY A 215 35.60 7.47 -3.87
N TRP A 216 35.11 7.91 -5.03
CA TRP A 216 33.67 7.91 -5.33
C TRP A 216 33.18 6.54 -5.80
N ASP A 217 32.23 5.97 -5.08
CA ASP A 217 31.55 4.72 -5.49
C ASP A 217 30.69 4.94 -6.75
N GLN A 218 30.64 3.93 -7.62
CA GLN A 218 29.85 3.91 -8.87
C GLN A 218 28.38 4.29 -8.64
N LYS A 219 27.78 3.87 -7.53
CA LYS A 219 26.36 4.13 -7.25
C LYS A 219 26.03 5.63 -7.15
N TYR A 220 27.00 6.47 -6.77
CA TYR A 220 26.82 7.92 -6.64
C TYR A 220 26.93 8.67 -7.97
N LEU A 221 27.43 8.00 -9.01
CA LEU A 221 27.56 8.57 -10.36
C LEU A 221 26.22 8.51 -11.14
N ASN A 222 25.20 7.85 -10.59
CA ASN A 222 23.88 7.74 -11.20
C ASN A 222 22.97 8.92 -10.77
N PHE A 223 22.55 9.72 -11.75
CA PHE A 223 21.67 10.88 -11.57
C PHE A 223 20.25 10.68 -12.10
N TYR A 224 19.88 9.51 -12.64
CA TYR A 224 18.58 9.32 -13.31
C TYR A 224 17.38 9.49 -12.38
N ARG A 225 17.53 9.21 -11.07
CA ARG A 225 16.51 9.48 -10.03
C ARG A 225 16.54 10.93 -9.48
N ARG A 226 17.14 11.87 -10.21
CA ARG A 226 17.18 13.31 -9.85
C ARG A 226 16.24 14.10 -10.77
N SER A 227 16.00 15.36 -10.42
CA SER A 227 15.22 16.24 -11.27
C SER A 227 15.86 16.37 -12.66
N GLY A 228 15.05 16.60 -13.68
CA GLY A 228 15.55 16.82 -15.04
C GLY A 228 16.58 17.95 -15.13
N HIS A 229 16.50 18.96 -14.25
CA HIS A 229 17.51 20.02 -14.16
C HIS A 229 18.87 19.48 -13.68
N THR A 230 18.90 18.67 -12.63
CA THR A 230 20.16 18.07 -12.14
C THR A 230 20.76 17.12 -13.16
N ILE A 231 19.93 16.31 -13.83
CA ILE A 231 20.40 15.42 -14.90
C ILE A 231 21.08 16.23 -16.01
N LYS A 232 20.44 17.32 -16.46
CA LYS A 232 21.04 18.23 -17.46
C LYS A 232 22.35 18.85 -16.97
N LYS A 233 22.44 19.28 -15.71
CA LYS A 233 23.68 19.83 -15.13
C LYS A 233 24.81 18.78 -15.14
N TRP A 234 24.51 17.53 -14.80
CA TRP A 234 25.48 16.41 -14.88
C TRP A 234 25.91 16.14 -16.34
N HIS A 235 24.95 15.98 -17.25
CA HIS A 235 25.21 15.71 -18.67
C HIS A 235 26.05 16.83 -19.30
N SER A 236 25.81 18.09 -18.93
CA SER A 236 26.57 19.24 -19.44
C SER A 236 28.05 19.27 -19.03
N LEU A 237 28.48 18.39 -18.12
CA LEU A 237 29.88 18.25 -17.68
C LEU A 237 30.50 16.95 -18.22
N VAL A 238 29.71 15.87 -18.25
CA VAL A 238 30.18 14.50 -18.50
C VAL A 238 29.95 14.06 -19.95
N GLU A 239 28.80 14.39 -20.54
CA GLU A 239 28.36 13.89 -21.86
C GLU A 239 28.70 14.88 -23.00
N ILE A 240 29.87 15.55 -22.90
CA ILE A 240 30.36 16.53 -23.88
C ILE A 240 31.28 15.83 -24.89
N PRO A 241 31.15 16.08 -26.21
CA PRO A 241 31.99 15.47 -27.23
C PRO A 241 33.35 16.17 -27.36
N GLU A 242 34.05 16.35 -26.24
CA GLU A 242 35.36 17.01 -26.16
C GLU A 242 36.33 16.18 -25.30
N PRO A 243 37.59 16.00 -25.73
CA PRO A 243 38.59 15.29 -24.94
C PRO A 243 38.77 15.91 -23.55
N LEU A 244 38.99 15.07 -22.54
CA LEU A 244 39.28 15.54 -21.20
C LEU A 244 40.76 15.95 -21.10
N THR A 245 41.01 17.25 -20.90
CA THR A 245 42.35 17.79 -20.64
C THR A 245 42.55 18.02 -19.15
N GLU A 246 43.80 18.10 -18.67
CA GLU A 246 44.08 18.39 -17.25
C GLU A 246 43.50 19.74 -16.79
N GLN A 247 43.49 20.74 -17.68
CA GLN A 247 42.88 22.03 -17.40
C GLN A 247 41.36 21.91 -17.25
N THR A 248 40.68 21.29 -18.22
CA THR A 248 39.21 21.10 -18.13
C THR A 248 38.82 20.22 -16.96
N TRP A 249 39.62 19.19 -16.64
CA TRP A 249 39.44 18.39 -15.44
C TRP A 249 39.48 19.25 -14.16
N THR A 250 40.47 20.13 -14.05
CA THR A 250 40.60 21.07 -12.92
C THR A 250 39.38 22.00 -12.82
N ASP A 251 38.83 22.44 -13.94
CA ASP A 251 37.67 23.35 -13.98
C ASP A 251 36.34 22.66 -13.63
N ILE A 252 36.15 21.40 -14.05
CA ILE A 252 34.89 20.67 -13.83
C ILE A 252 34.86 19.95 -12.48
N LEU A 253 36.01 19.57 -11.92
CA LEU A 253 36.10 18.77 -10.69
C LEU A 253 35.34 19.39 -9.51
N PRO A 254 35.41 20.70 -9.22
CA PRO A 254 34.62 21.31 -8.14
C PRO A 254 33.11 21.17 -8.37
N LYS A 255 32.64 21.34 -9.62
CA LYS A 255 31.22 21.23 -10.00
C LYS A 255 30.72 19.79 -9.87
N LEU A 256 31.53 18.82 -10.31
CA LEU A 256 31.24 17.39 -10.16
C LEU A 256 31.18 17.01 -8.68
N THR A 257 32.14 17.48 -7.88
CA THR A 257 32.21 17.18 -6.44
C THR A 257 30.99 17.70 -5.68
N GLU A 258 30.51 18.92 -6.00
CA GLU A 258 29.28 19.47 -5.44
C GLU A 258 28.07 18.58 -5.76
N LEU A 259 27.88 18.22 -7.03
CA LEU A 259 26.79 17.36 -7.49
C LEU A 259 26.82 15.99 -6.82
N LEU A 260 28.00 15.38 -6.72
CA LEU A 260 28.20 14.07 -6.11
C LEU A 260 27.94 14.10 -4.60
N ARG A 261 28.34 15.17 -3.91
CA ARG A 261 28.07 15.35 -2.48
C ARG A 261 26.56 15.41 -2.19
N GLU A 262 25.82 16.20 -2.97
CA GLU A 262 24.36 16.27 -2.86
C GLU A 262 23.70 14.93 -3.18
N ASN A 263 24.15 14.27 -4.25
CA ASN A 263 23.59 12.99 -4.66
C ASN A 263 23.87 11.89 -3.61
N ARG A 264 25.09 11.86 -3.05
CA ARG A 264 25.49 10.96 -1.96
C ARG A 264 24.60 11.14 -0.73
N GLN A 265 24.44 12.37 -0.22
CA GLN A 265 23.59 12.63 0.95
C GLN A 265 22.15 12.15 0.73
N ARG A 266 21.60 12.38 -0.47
CA ARG A 266 20.25 11.95 -0.81
C ARG A 266 20.14 10.43 -0.91
N LEU A 267 21.05 9.78 -1.65
CA LEU A 267 21.07 8.33 -1.85
C LEU A 267 21.29 7.60 -0.52
N ASP A 268 22.25 8.04 0.30
CA ASP A 268 22.51 7.45 1.61
C ASP A 268 21.30 7.59 2.54
N LYS A 269 20.65 8.76 2.54
CA LYS A 269 19.41 8.98 3.29
C LYS A 269 18.30 8.06 2.79
N HIS A 270 18.08 7.99 1.48
CA HIS A 270 17.07 7.13 0.87
C HIS A 270 17.33 5.65 1.16
N GLU A 271 18.54 5.15 0.93
CA GLU A 271 18.94 3.79 1.24
C GLU A 271 18.80 3.48 2.74
N LYS A 272 19.19 4.41 3.62
CA LYS A 272 19.00 4.27 5.07
C LYS A 272 17.51 4.15 5.43
N HIS A 273 16.66 4.98 4.82
CA HIS A 273 15.21 4.89 4.98
C HIS A 273 14.66 3.56 4.46
N LEU A 274 15.06 3.12 3.27
CA LEU A 274 14.65 1.83 2.70
C LEU A 274 15.10 0.64 3.55
N ARG A 275 16.36 0.63 4.02
CA ARG A 275 16.87 -0.40 4.94
C ARG A 275 16.07 -0.43 6.23
N LEU A 276 15.80 0.72 6.84
CA LEU A 276 14.97 0.81 8.03
C LEU A 276 13.54 0.34 7.78
N TYR A 277 12.95 0.75 6.66
CA TYR A 277 11.61 0.37 6.26
C TYR A 277 11.48 -1.14 6.07
N ARG A 278 12.40 -1.77 5.32
CA ARG A 278 12.42 -3.23 5.11
C ARG A 278 12.52 -4.00 6.42
N ARG A 279 13.44 -3.60 7.30
CA ARG A 279 13.61 -4.22 8.63
C ARG A 279 12.37 -4.07 9.51
N ARG A 280 11.79 -2.86 9.57
CA ARG A 280 10.55 -2.58 10.30
C ARG A 280 9.39 -3.42 9.77
N PHE A 281 9.22 -3.44 8.45
CA PHE A 281 8.15 -4.16 7.79
C PHE A 281 8.26 -5.68 8.01
N LYS A 282 9.48 -6.23 8.02
CA LYS A 282 9.70 -7.63 8.38
C LYS A 282 9.22 -7.91 9.81
N ALA A 283 9.63 -7.11 10.79
CA ALA A 283 9.22 -7.28 12.18
C ALA A 283 7.69 -7.18 12.36
N GLU A 284 7.05 -6.19 11.74
CA GLU A 284 5.58 -6.03 11.75
C GLU A 284 4.86 -7.24 11.14
N ASN A 285 5.38 -7.79 10.03
CA ASN A 285 4.80 -8.98 9.41
C ASN A 285 4.99 -10.25 10.24
N MET A 286 6.15 -10.41 10.88
CA MET A 286 6.38 -11.51 11.81
C MET A 286 5.44 -11.43 13.01
N LEU A 287 5.21 -10.23 13.55
CA LEU A 287 4.25 -10.03 14.63
C LEU A 287 2.82 -10.39 14.21
N ARG A 288 2.39 -9.99 13.01
CA ARG A 288 1.08 -10.37 12.46
C ARG A 288 0.97 -11.89 12.23
N ALA A 289 2.04 -12.52 11.75
CA ALA A 289 2.07 -13.97 11.59
C ALA A 289 1.95 -14.67 12.95
N TYR A 290 2.74 -14.25 13.93
CA TYR A 290 2.68 -14.73 15.31
C TYR A 290 1.27 -14.60 15.88
N GLN A 291 0.62 -13.42 15.77
CA GLN A 291 -0.75 -13.22 16.23
C GLN A 291 -1.75 -14.20 15.60
N ARG A 292 -1.62 -14.51 14.31
CA ARG A 292 -2.48 -15.50 13.65
C ARG A 292 -2.24 -16.92 14.18
N ASP A 293 -0.99 -17.26 14.44
CA ASP A 293 -0.60 -18.59 14.92
C ASP A 293 -1.02 -18.81 16.39
N THR A 294 -1.01 -17.74 17.19
CA THR A 294 -1.37 -17.72 18.61
C THR A 294 -2.74 -17.08 18.89
N GLU A 295 -3.66 -17.10 17.92
CA GLU A 295 -4.97 -16.45 18.04
C GLU A 295 -5.81 -17.10 19.15
N PRO A 296 -6.08 -16.41 20.28
CA PRO A 296 -6.79 -17.00 21.41
C PRO A 296 -8.25 -17.33 21.09
N TYR A 297 -8.85 -16.70 20.08
CA TYR A 297 -10.25 -16.94 19.71
C TYR A 297 -10.42 -18.06 18.67
N ARG A 298 -9.33 -18.77 18.29
CA ARG A 298 -9.37 -19.87 17.32
C ARG A 298 -10.39 -20.95 17.68
N TYR A 299 -10.44 -21.39 18.94
CA TYR A 299 -11.40 -22.41 19.38
C TYR A 299 -12.86 -21.99 19.26
N ILE A 300 -13.16 -20.69 19.39
CA ILE A 300 -14.50 -20.15 19.16
C ILE A 300 -14.86 -20.26 17.67
N VAL A 301 -13.95 -19.85 16.79
CA VAL A 301 -14.15 -19.93 15.33
C VAL A 301 -14.34 -21.38 14.88
N ASP A 302 -13.49 -22.29 15.37
CA ASP A 302 -13.56 -23.72 15.04
C ASP A 302 -14.90 -24.32 15.52
N ALA A 303 -15.32 -24.04 16.76
CA ALA A 303 -16.59 -24.51 17.30
C ALA A 303 -17.79 -24.01 16.49
N LEU A 304 -17.76 -22.76 16.01
CA LEU A 304 -18.82 -22.19 15.17
C LEU A 304 -18.84 -22.80 13.76
N GLN A 305 -17.69 -23.13 13.19
CA GLN A 305 -17.60 -23.74 11.85
C GLN A 305 -17.92 -25.24 11.83
N GLN A 306 -17.90 -25.94 12.97
CA GLN A 306 -18.32 -27.34 13.04
C GLN A 306 -19.80 -27.50 12.64
N PRO A 307 -20.14 -28.40 11.70
CA PRO A 307 -21.53 -28.63 11.32
C PRO A 307 -22.30 -29.26 12.50
N LYS A 308 -23.32 -28.56 13.02
CA LYS A 308 -24.39 -29.24 13.77
C LYS A 308 -25.41 -29.73 12.74
N VAL A 309 -25.94 -30.94 12.96
CA VAL A 309 -27.14 -31.43 12.26
C VAL A 309 -28.28 -30.45 12.60
N TRP A 310 -28.54 -29.51 11.71
CA TRP A 310 -29.66 -28.59 11.81
C TRP A 310 -30.62 -28.93 10.67
N THR A 311 -31.81 -29.40 11.03
CA THR A 311 -32.92 -29.69 10.10
C THR A 311 -33.51 -28.38 9.62
N GLY A 312 -32.83 -27.72 8.69
CA GLY A 312 -33.29 -26.48 8.08
C GLY A 312 -32.31 -26.03 7.01
N SER A 313 -32.79 -25.92 5.77
CA SER A 313 -32.00 -25.49 4.62
C SER A 313 -31.52 -24.04 4.79
N MET A 314 -30.29 -23.86 5.26
CA MET A 314 -29.65 -22.56 5.37
C MET A 314 -28.82 -22.31 4.11
N GLY A 315 -29.15 -21.24 3.38
CA GLY A 315 -28.38 -20.83 2.21
C GLY A 315 -26.92 -20.58 2.58
N SER A 316 -26.00 -21.25 1.87
CA SER A 316 -24.55 -21.16 2.00
C SER A 316 -24.07 -19.70 2.16
N THR A 317 -23.82 -19.25 3.38
CA THR A 317 -23.07 -18.03 3.66
C THR A 317 -21.61 -18.30 3.30
N LYS A 318 -21.20 -17.89 2.10
CA LYS A 318 -19.83 -18.04 1.56
C LYS A 318 -18.76 -17.19 2.29
N ASN A 319 -19.09 -16.51 3.39
CA ASN A 319 -18.15 -15.64 4.09
C ASN A 319 -17.45 -16.42 5.21
N LYS A 320 -16.11 -16.47 5.13
CA LYS A 320 -15.24 -17.01 6.19
C LYS A 320 -15.53 -16.23 7.49
N LEU A 321 -15.94 -16.92 8.56
CA LEU A 321 -16.10 -16.30 9.87
C LEU A 321 -14.72 -15.84 10.36
N VAL A 322 -14.58 -14.54 10.65
CA VAL A 322 -13.34 -13.94 11.16
C VAL A 322 -13.64 -13.35 12.53
N LEU A 323 -12.94 -13.84 13.56
CA LEU A 323 -12.89 -13.26 14.89
C LEU A 323 -11.41 -13.21 15.29
N GLN A 324 -10.88 -12.00 15.47
CA GLN A 324 -9.48 -11.77 15.83
C GLN A 324 -9.41 -11.07 17.17
N ALA A 325 -8.49 -11.52 18.03
CA ALA A 325 -8.26 -10.86 19.29
C ALA A 325 -7.74 -9.44 19.12
N PRO A 326 -7.95 -8.56 20.13
CA PRO A 326 -7.36 -7.23 20.12
C PRO A 326 -5.87 -7.32 19.82
N PHE A 327 -5.44 -6.49 18.87
CA PHE A 327 -4.08 -6.48 18.37
C PHE A 327 -3.63 -5.02 18.14
N PRO A 328 -2.52 -4.58 18.77
CA PRO A 328 -2.10 -3.18 18.79
C PRO A 328 -1.67 -2.70 17.40
N CYS A 329 -1.96 -1.43 17.09
CA CYS A 329 -1.53 -0.81 15.83
C CYS A 329 0.00 -0.67 15.73
N ASP A 330 0.52 -0.48 14.51
CA ASP A 330 1.97 -0.40 14.24
C ASP A 330 2.68 0.75 14.98
N MET A 331 1.96 1.82 15.34
CA MET A 331 2.54 2.89 16.16
C MET A 331 2.79 2.46 17.61
N THR A 332 1.87 1.67 18.18
CA THR A 332 2.00 1.14 19.54
C THR A 332 3.12 0.10 19.60
N THR A 333 3.24 -0.76 18.60
CA THR A 333 4.29 -1.79 18.58
C THR A 333 5.68 -1.22 18.27
N ALA A 334 5.75 -0.12 17.50
CA ALA A 334 7.02 0.55 17.18
C ALA A 334 7.75 1.17 18.38
N ILE A 335 7.08 1.34 19.52
CA ILE A 335 7.70 1.83 20.77
C ILE A 335 8.15 0.69 21.70
N TRP A 336 7.78 -0.56 21.43
CA TRP A 336 8.21 -1.69 22.26
C TRP A 336 9.65 -2.06 21.98
N ASP A 337 10.50 -2.07 23.02
CA ASP A 337 11.92 -2.36 22.87
C ASP A 337 12.22 -3.75 22.30
N CYS A 338 11.37 -4.74 22.62
CA CYS A 338 11.44 -6.08 22.06
C CYS A 338 11.29 -6.11 20.53
N LEU A 339 10.48 -5.20 19.96
CA LEU A 339 10.25 -5.10 18.52
C LEU A 339 11.11 -4.03 17.85
N ARG A 340 11.59 -3.03 18.60
CA ARG A 340 12.39 -1.91 18.08
C ARG A 340 13.81 -2.31 17.65
N VAL A 341 14.16 -3.59 17.77
CA VAL A 341 15.42 -4.19 17.29
C VAL A 341 15.75 -3.83 15.85
N TYR A 342 14.74 -3.65 14.98
CA TYR A 342 14.92 -3.25 13.58
C TYR A 342 15.63 -1.89 13.40
N ARG A 343 15.69 -1.05 14.44
CA ARG A 343 16.42 0.24 14.40
C ARG A 343 17.92 0.07 14.64
N ALA A 344 18.30 -0.89 15.49
CA ALA A 344 19.69 -1.11 15.90
C ALA A 344 20.42 -2.09 14.97
N GLU A 345 19.72 -3.06 14.40
CA GLU A 345 20.32 -4.15 13.61
C GLU A 345 20.48 -3.83 12.13
N ASN A 346 21.58 -4.20 11.50
CA ASN A 346 21.88 -3.79 10.12
C ASN A 346 21.24 -4.65 9.02
N THR A 347 20.78 -5.87 9.33
CA THR A 347 20.26 -6.83 8.35
C THR A 347 18.85 -7.30 8.70
N VAL A 348 18.12 -7.84 7.72
CA VAL A 348 16.76 -8.37 7.93
C VAL A 348 16.83 -9.70 8.67
N GLU A 349 17.81 -10.54 8.33
CA GLU A 349 18.05 -11.86 8.91
C GLU A 349 18.33 -11.76 10.41
N ARG A 350 19.07 -10.72 10.84
CA ARG A 350 19.33 -10.50 12.27
C ARG A 350 18.08 -10.03 13.01
N VAL A 351 17.23 -9.23 12.37
CA VAL A 351 15.92 -8.85 12.93
C VAL A 351 15.03 -10.07 13.11
N GLU A 352 15.05 -11.00 12.16
CA GLU A 352 14.30 -12.27 12.26
C GLU A 352 14.79 -13.12 13.43
N ALA A 353 16.11 -13.33 13.55
CA ALA A 353 16.69 -14.08 14.64
C ALA A 353 16.33 -13.46 16.01
N LEU A 354 16.50 -12.14 16.16
CA LEU A 354 16.16 -11.44 17.40
C LEU A 354 14.66 -11.48 17.73
N PHE A 355 13.80 -11.44 16.70
CA PHE A 355 12.36 -11.60 16.91
C PHE A 355 12.06 -12.94 17.57
N HIS A 356 12.68 -14.03 17.09
CA HIS A 356 12.54 -15.35 17.69
C HIS A 356 13.18 -15.44 19.08
N GLU A 357 14.37 -14.87 19.29
CA GLU A 357 15.02 -14.81 20.61
C GLU A 357 14.16 -14.10 21.66
N ARG A 358 13.38 -13.09 21.25
CA ARG A 358 12.54 -12.26 22.14
C ARG A 358 11.06 -12.62 22.08
N GLN A 359 10.72 -13.78 21.51
CA GLN A 359 9.33 -14.16 21.27
C GLN A 359 8.50 -14.18 22.56
N ASP A 360 9.07 -14.65 23.68
CA ASP A 360 8.39 -14.69 24.98
C ASP A 360 8.11 -13.28 25.52
N GLU A 361 9.06 -12.36 25.38
CA GLU A 361 8.88 -10.94 25.78
C GLU A 361 7.81 -10.26 24.92
N ILE A 362 7.78 -10.54 23.61
CA ILE A 362 6.76 -10.07 22.68
C ILE A 362 5.38 -10.62 23.09
N ALA A 363 5.29 -11.91 23.41
CA ALA A 363 4.07 -12.55 23.85
C ALA A 363 3.54 -11.91 25.15
N GLN A 364 4.43 -11.67 26.11
CA GLN A 364 4.10 -10.98 27.36
C GLN A 364 3.59 -9.56 27.09
N LYS A 365 4.26 -8.78 26.22
CA LYS A 365 3.82 -7.41 25.88
C LYS A 365 2.46 -7.38 25.20
N LEU A 366 2.19 -8.33 24.30
CA LEU A 366 0.87 -8.49 23.68
C LEU A 366 -0.20 -8.80 24.72
N LEU A 367 0.09 -9.72 25.66
CA LEU A 367 -0.83 -10.08 26.74
C LEU A 367 -1.09 -8.91 27.69
N GLU A 368 -0.05 -8.19 28.11
CA GLU A 368 -0.15 -6.98 28.95
C GLU A 368 -1.02 -5.92 28.27
N TRP A 369 -0.77 -5.67 26.98
CA TRP A 369 -1.53 -4.68 26.22
C TRP A 369 -3.00 -5.07 26.06
N ARG A 370 -3.27 -6.35 25.74
CA ARG A 370 -4.63 -6.86 25.59
C ARG A 370 -5.40 -6.82 26.93
N THR A 371 -4.76 -7.26 28.00
CA THR A 371 -5.34 -7.22 29.36
C THR A 371 -5.68 -5.79 29.75
N LYS A 372 -4.77 -4.83 29.48
CA LYS A 372 -5.03 -3.40 29.74
C LYS A 372 -6.25 -2.90 28.95
N ALA A 373 -6.39 -3.27 27.68
CA ALA A 373 -7.53 -2.90 26.86
C ALA A 373 -8.85 -3.48 27.41
N GLU A 374 -8.83 -4.77 27.78
CA GLU A 374 -9.98 -5.46 28.36
C GLU A 374 -10.41 -4.81 29.69
N ASP A 375 -9.46 -4.59 30.61
CA ASP A 375 -9.69 -3.96 31.91
C ASP A 375 -10.30 -2.57 31.76
N GLN A 376 -9.78 -1.78 30.82
CA GLN A 376 -10.27 -0.44 30.56
C GLN A 376 -11.71 -0.45 30.05
N LEU A 377 -12.04 -1.33 29.10
CA LEU A 377 -13.41 -1.44 28.58
C LEU A 377 -14.39 -1.91 29.65
N VAL A 378 -14.02 -2.90 30.47
CA VAL A 378 -14.84 -3.34 31.60
C VAL A 378 -15.06 -2.19 32.58
N LYS A 379 -14.01 -1.46 32.94
CA LYS A 379 -14.11 -0.30 33.84
C LYS A 379 -15.05 0.77 33.28
N GLN A 380 -14.94 1.10 31.99
CA GLN A 380 -15.81 2.09 31.34
C GLN A 380 -17.27 1.61 31.31
N TYR A 381 -17.48 0.33 30.99
CA TYR A 381 -18.80 -0.28 30.99
C TYR A 381 -19.43 -0.22 32.40
N MET A 382 -18.67 -0.54 33.45
CA MET A 382 -19.08 -0.43 34.85
C MET A 382 -19.35 1.00 35.31
N SER A 383 -18.52 1.96 34.92
CA SER A 383 -18.72 3.36 35.27
C SER A 383 -19.99 3.98 34.66
N SER A 384 -20.58 3.32 33.65
CA SER A 384 -21.81 3.76 33.01
C SER A 384 -23.08 3.35 33.77
N PHE A 385 -22.96 2.55 34.84
CA PHE A 385 -24.10 2.26 35.73
C PHE A 385 -24.30 3.48 36.65
N GLY A 386 -25.45 4.16 36.51
CA GLY A 386 -25.84 5.26 37.41
C GLY A 386 -25.73 4.81 38.87
N GLY A 387 -25.19 5.69 39.72
CA GLY A 387 -24.66 5.34 41.05
C GLY A 387 -25.53 4.40 41.88
N GLY A 388 -24.95 3.26 42.27
CA GLY A 388 -25.38 2.48 43.43
C GLY A 388 -25.61 0.98 43.24
N THR A 389 -25.80 0.48 42.01
CA THR A 389 -26.00 -0.97 41.78
C THR A 389 -24.85 -1.57 40.99
N SER A 390 -23.80 -2.00 41.69
CA SER A 390 -22.80 -2.92 41.12
C SER A 390 -23.44 -4.30 41.02
N GLN A 391 -24.19 -4.55 39.94
CA GLN A 391 -24.54 -5.92 39.61
C GLN A 391 -23.25 -6.65 39.18
N PRO A 392 -22.98 -7.86 39.70
CA PRO A 392 -21.83 -8.63 39.25
C PRO A 392 -21.98 -8.92 37.76
N LEU A 393 -20.94 -8.62 36.99
CA LEU A 393 -20.90 -8.94 35.57
C LEU A 393 -20.96 -10.44 35.37
N SER A 394 -21.91 -10.89 34.54
CA SER A 394 -21.94 -12.30 34.15
C SER A 394 -20.78 -12.60 33.21
N THR A 395 -19.92 -13.54 33.59
CA THR A 395 -18.77 -14.00 32.79
C THR A 395 -19.05 -15.35 32.12
N VAL A 396 -20.29 -15.84 32.21
CA VAL A 396 -20.72 -17.05 31.51
C VAL A 396 -20.81 -16.71 30.03
N LEU A 397 -19.97 -17.34 29.22
CA LEU A 397 -19.94 -17.21 27.77
C LEU A 397 -20.09 -18.61 27.18
N THR A 398 -21.05 -18.79 26.29
CA THR A 398 -21.32 -20.06 25.62
C THR A 398 -21.20 -19.89 24.11
N ILE A 399 -20.63 -20.89 23.46
CA ILE A 399 -20.63 -21.05 22.00
C ILE A 399 -21.43 -22.30 21.68
N LYS A 400 -22.53 -22.18 20.93
CA LYS A 400 -23.45 -23.29 20.63
C LYS A 400 -23.95 -24.03 21.88
N GLY A 401 -24.10 -23.29 22.98
CA GLY A 401 -24.55 -23.80 24.29
C GLY A 401 -23.47 -24.46 25.16
N SER A 402 -22.20 -24.51 24.72
CA SER A 402 -21.08 -25.05 25.53
C SER A 402 -20.11 -23.95 25.94
N THR A 403 -19.51 -24.07 27.12
CA THR A 403 -18.43 -23.20 27.63
C THR A 403 -17.04 -23.65 27.17
N ASP A 404 -16.90 -24.85 26.59
CA ASP A 404 -15.60 -25.50 26.32
C ASP A 404 -14.68 -24.66 25.45
N ALA A 405 -15.22 -24.00 24.42
CA ALA A 405 -14.47 -23.15 23.50
C ALA A 405 -13.95 -21.84 24.14
N THR A 406 -14.39 -21.54 25.37
CA THR A 406 -14.10 -20.26 26.05
C THR A 406 -13.43 -20.44 27.41
N LYS A 407 -13.16 -21.69 27.83
CA LYS A 407 -12.66 -22.04 29.17
C LYS A 407 -11.31 -21.40 29.51
N ASP A 408 -10.46 -21.22 28.49
CA ASP A 408 -9.10 -20.68 28.63
C ASP A 408 -9.07 -19.14 28.56
N LEU A 409 -10.22 -18.48 28.39
CA LEU A 409 -10.33 -17.02 28.32
C LEU A 409 -10.48 -16.37 29.70
N SER A 410 -9.91 -15.17 29.84
CA SER A 410 -10.06 -14.33 31.03
C SER A 410 -11.53 -14.01 31.30
N ASN A 411 -11.87 -13.71 32.57
CA ASN A 411 -13.22 -13.26 32.94
C ASN A 411 -13.64 -12.01 32.12
N ASN A 412 -12.71 -11.09 31.86
CA ASN A 412 -12.98 -9.87 31.10
C ASN A 412 -13.21 -10.16 29.62
N SER A 413 -12.35 -10.96 28.97
CA SER A 413 -12.59 -11.47 27.62
C SER A 413 -13.94 -12.16 27.51
N ARG A 414 -14.27 -13.06 28.44
CA ARG A 414 -15.57 -13.79 28.42
C ARG A 414 -16.74 -12.84 28.54
N PHE A 415 -16.68 -11.84 29.43
CA PHE A 415 -17.71 -10.84 29.56
C PHE A 415 -17.85 -9.98 28.29
N LEU A 416 -16.74 -9.44 27.77
CA LEU A 416 -16.72 -8.52 26.63
C LEU A 416 -17.20 -9.16 25.33
N LEU A 417 -16.97 -10.47 25.14
CA LEU A 417 -17.41 -11.20 23.95
C LEU A 417 -18.91 -11.52 23.94
N ARG A 418 -19.63 -11.35 25.07
CA ARG A 418 -21.06 -11.63 25.16
C ARG A 418 -21.87 -10.74 24.22
N ALA A 419 -22.95 -11.28 23.68
CA ALA A 419 -23.88 -10.54 22.85
C ALA A 419 -24.53 -9.34 23.58
N ASP A 420 -24.75 -9.44 24.89
CA ASP A 420 -25.31 -8.35 25.68
C ASP A 420 -24.28 -7.31 26.17
N ALA A 421 -22.98 -7.50 25.89
CA ALA A 421 -21.96 -6.48 26.11
C ALA A 421 -21.90 -5.52 24.93
N VAL A 422 -22.83 -4.55 24.90
CA VAL A 422 -22.95 -3.58 23.80
C VAL A 422 -22.31 -2.24 24.16
N PHE A 423 -21.47 -1.71 23.25
CA PHE A 423 -20.83 -0.42 23.41
C PHE A 423 -21.37 0.63 22.44
N ILE A 424 -21.34 1.89 22.86
CA ILE A 424 -21.47 3.08 22.03
C ILE A 424 -20.10 3.73 21.88
N ARG A 425 -19.76 4.20 20.68
CA ARG A 425 -18.50 4.89 20.41
C ARG A 425 -18.74 6.34 19.99
N GLY A 426 -18.18 7.29 20.74
CA GLY A 426 -18.17 8.71 20.39
C GLY A 426 -17.24 9.00 19.20
N MET A 427 -17.68 9.79 18.22
CA MET A 427 -16.80 10.27 17.13
C MET A 427 -15.81 11.33 17.64
N TRP A 428 -14.60 11.34 17.08
CA TRP A 428 -13.54 12.30 17.36
C TRP A 428 -13.89 13.71 16.81
N GLY A 429 -13.82 14.76 17.64
CA GLY A 429 -13.68 16.15 17.19
C GLY A 429 -14.48 17.21 18.00
N PRO A 430 -14.07 18.50 18.00
CA PRO A 430 -14.72 19.57 18.77
C PRO A 430 -16.04 20.09 18.19
N TYR A 431 -16.49 19.57 17.03
CA TYR A 431 -17.58 20.14 16.23
C TYR A 431 -18.94 19.42 16.35
N LEU A 432 -19.16 18.61 17.40
CA LEU A 432 -20.42 17.87 17.57
C LEU A 432 -21.05 18.06 18.96
N ASN A 433 -20.92 19.26 19.53
CA ASN A 433 -21.90 19.73 20.50
C ASN A 433 -23.12 20.26 19.72
N ASP A 434 -24.32 20.00 20.25
CA ASP A 434 -25.60 20.70 19.96
C ASP A 434 -26.68 20.12 19.05
N ARG A 435 -26.88 18.80 18.95
CA ARG A 435 -28.25 18.29 18.70
C ARG A 435 -28.55 17.09 19.57
N ARG A 436 -29.26 17.32 20.68
CA ARG A 436 -30.01 16.29 21.42
C ARG A 436 -31.46 16.41 20.98
N GLY A 437 -31.94 15.50 20.13
CA GLY A 437 -33.38 15.37 19.90
C GLY A 437 -34.04 14.70 21.12
N GLU A 438 -35.33 14.93 21.35
CA GLU A 438 -36.10 14.23 22.40
C GLU A 438 -36.04 12.70 22.23
N ALA A 439 -36.00 12.20 20.98
CA ALA A 439 -35.82 10.79 20.67
C ALA A 439 -34.44 10.21 21.13
N ASP A 440 -33.38 11.03 21.15
CA ASP A 440 -32.05 10.61 21.63
C ASP A 440 -32.02 10.39 23.15
N GLN A 441 -32.95 11.01 23.89
CA GLN A 441 -33.07 10.88 25.35
C GLN A 441 -33.82 9.61 25.76
N GLU A 442 -34.79 9.16 24.95
CA GLU A 442 -35.63 8.00 25.25
C GLU A 442 -35.06 6.68 24.69
N HIS A 443 -34.36 6.73 23.55
CA HIS A 443 -33.87 5.53 22.84
C HIS A 443 -32.34 5.47 22.66
N GLY A 444 -31.61 6.50 23.10
CA GLY A 444 -30.19 6.69 22.81
C GLY A 444 -29.96 7.22 21.38
N ARG A 445 -28.81 7.86 21.13
CA ARG A 445 -28.44 8.30 19.77
C ARG A 445 -28.56 7.13 18.79
N ILE A 446 -28.91 7.42 17.52
CA ILE A 446 -28.55 6.55 16.38
C ILE A 446 -27.02 6.59 16.21
N CYS A 447 -26.30 6.06 17.20
CA CYS A 447 -24.88 5.81 17.11
C CYS A 447 -24.70 4.35 16.72
N LYS A 448 -23.75 4.08 15.82
CA LYS A 448 -23.35 2.71 15.49
C LYS A 448 -22.99 1.99 16.78
N SER A 449 -23.70 0.91 17.09
CA SER A 449 -23.33 0.05 18.21
C SER A 449 -22.10 -0.75 17.80
N VAL A 450 -21.21 -1.02 18.75
CA VAL A 450 -20.00 -1.80 18.50
C VAL A 450 -19.87 -2.88 19.56
N HIS A 451 -19.38 -4.05 19.14
CA HIS A 451 -19.04 -5.15 20.01
C HIS A 451 -17.53 -5.29 20.10
N PHE A 452 -17.05 -5.82 21.22
CA PHE A 452 -15.67 -6.25 21.33
C PHE A 452 -15.49 -7.60 20.61
N PRO A 453 -14.40 -7.82 19.84
CA PRO A 453 -13.20 -6.99 19.69
C PRO A 453 -13.24 -6.02 18.51
N ASP A 454 -14.38 -5.86 17.82
CA ASP A 454 -14.58 -5.05 16.61
C ASP A 454 -14.58 -3.52 16.86
N ILE A 455 -13.72 -3.08 17.77
CA ILE A 455 -13.44 -1.67 18.08
C ILE A 455 -12.18 -1.29 17.30
N ARG A 456 -12.27 -0.26 16.44
CA ARG A 456 -11.17 0.13 15.53
C ARG A 456 -9.83 0.35 16.25
N GLU A 457 -9.85 0.93 17.45
CA GLU A 457 -8.69 1.19 18.29
C GLU A 457 -7.97 -0.10 18.74
N LEU A 458 -8.68 -1.22 18.76
CA LEU A 458 -8.19 -2.53 19.15
C LEU A 458 -7.71 -3.39 17.99
N GLN A 459 -7.76 -2.87 16.76
CA GLN A 459 -7.45 -3.62 15.56
C GLN A 459 -6.21 -3.02 14.87
N ASN A 460 -5.20 -3.86 14.60
CA ASN A 460 -4.05 -3.46 13.78
C ASN A 460 -4.47 -3.50 12.32
N TYR A 461 -5.01 -2.39 11.84
CA TYR A 461 -5.13 -2.18 10.41
C TYR A 461 -3.76 -1.80 9.86
N PRO A 462 -3.14 -2.64 9.01
CA PRO A 462 -1.83 -2.33 8.43
C PRO A 462 -1.83 -1.01 7.66
N GLN A 463 -2.99 -0.48 7.29
CA GLN A 463 -3.18 0.76 6.54
C GLN A 463 -2.98 2.05 7.37
N ILE A 464 -3.32 2.06 8.67
CA ILE A 464 -3.74 3.31 9.34
C ILE A 464 -2.58 4.14 9.88
N THR A 465 -1.38 3.59 10.02
CA THR A 465 -0.35 4.31 10.77
C THR A 465 1.00 4.29 10.07
N GLN A 466 1.27 5.34 9.29
CA GLN A 466 2.62 5.84 9.08
C GLN A 466 2.56 7.25 8.50
N PHE A 467 3.21 8.19 9.19
CA PHE A 467 3.30 9.64 8.97
C PHE A 467 2.21 10.51 9.56
N THR A 468 2.11 10.45 10.88
CA THR A 468 1.82 11.63 11.68
C THR A 468 3.13 12.17 12.26
N TRP A 469 3.94 12.86 11.45
CA TRP A 469 4.97 13.73 12.04
C TRP A 469 4.24 14.86 12.76
N GLY A 470 4.07 14.72 14.07
CA GLY A 470 3.41 15.69 14.93
C GLY A 470 2.16 15.22 15.68
N TYR A 471 1.71 13.97 15.52
CA TYR A 471 0.65 13.43 16.40
C TYR A 471 1.26 12.57 17.49
N SER A 472 0.73 12.70 18.72
CA SER A 472 1.09 11.89 19.87
C SER A 472 0.96 10.40 19.54
N THR A 473 1.87 9.58 20.08
CA THR A 473 1.73 8.12 20.12
C THR A 473 0.30 7.75 20.56
N PRO A 474 -0.37 6.79 19.89
CA PRO A 474 -1.67 6.30 20.33
C PRO A 474 -1.58 5.86 21.78
N GLU A 475 -2.38 6.49 22.62
CA GLU A 475 -2.47 6.18 24.03
C GLU A 475 -3.78 5.43 24.20
N LEU A 476 -3.69 4.13 24.44
CA LEU A 476 -4.84 3.23 24.61
C LEU A 476 -5.90 3.85 25.55
N ASP A 477 -5.43 4.50 26.62
CA ASP A 477 -6.28 5.20 27.60
C ASP A 477 -7.08 6.35 26.97
N LYS A 478 -6.45 7.15 26.11
CA LYS A 478 -7.08 8.26 25.37
C LYS A 478 -7.98 7.77 24.25
N ASP A 479 -7.65 6.65 23.63
CA ASP A 479 -8.34 6.16 22.45
C ASP A 479 -9.64 5.43 22.83
N LEU A 480 -9.60 4.61 23.88
CA LEU A 480 -10.78 3.89 24.37
C LEU A 480 -11.72 4.76 25.24
N ARG A 481 -11.33 5.96 25.69
CA ARG A 481 -12.19 6.84 26.53
C ARG A 481 -13.54 7.19 25.90
N PHE A 482 -13.67 7.03 24.59
CA PHE A 482 -14.89 7.31 23.84
C PHE A 482 -15.83 6.10 23.73
N CYS A 483 -15.45 4.95 24.29
CA CYS A 483 -16.30 3.76 24.39
C CYS A 483 -17.06 3.79 25.71
N ALA A 484 -18.38 3.62 25.66
CA ALA A 484 -19.23 3.53 26.84
C ALA A 484 -20.30 2.45 26.65
N ARG A 485 -20.98 2.06 27.72
CA ARG A 485 -22.08 1.09 27.68
C ARG A 485 -23.27 1.65 26.89
N HIS A 486 -23.84 0.86 26.00
CA HIS A 486 -25.09 1.19 25.32
C HIS A 486 -26.29 0.53 26.01
N SER A 487 -26.80 1.14 27.08
CA SER A 487 -27.86 0.57 27.93
C SER A 487 -29.14 0.16 27.18
N GLY A 488 -29.61 0.99 26.23
CA GLY A 488 -30.81 0.71 25.44
C GLY A 488 -30.69 -0.56 24.58
N LYS A 489 -29.65 -0.65 23.74
CA LYS A 489 -29.35 -1.83 22.91
C LYS A 489 -29.05 -3.07 23.74
N GLU A 490 -28.31 -2.94 24.85
CA GLU A 490 -28.11 -4.06 25.77
C GLU A 490 -29.43 -4.62 26.31
N ALA A 491 -30.37 -3.77 26.72
CA ALA A 491 -31.66 -4.23 27.24
C ALA A 491 -32.46 -5.01 26.16
N ILE A 492 -32.43 -4.52 24.92
CA ILE A 492 -33.05 -5.19 23.77
C ILE A 492 -32.39 -6.55 23.51
N VAL A 493 -31.06 -6.60 23.45
CA VAL A 493 -30.32 -7.85 23.21
C VAL A 493 -30.57 -8.84 24.35
N LYS A 494 -30.57 -8.40 25.61
CA LYS A 494 -30.92 -9.25 26.77
C LYS A 494 -32.32 -9.84 26.67
N ALA A 495 -33.31 -9.06 26.26
CA ALA A 495 -34.67 -9.56 26.06
C ALA A 495 -34.70 -10.63 24.95
N LEU A 496 -34.07 -10.35 23.82
CA LEU A 496 -34.00 -11.27 22.68
C LEU A 496 -33.30 -12.58 23.06
N LEU A 497 -32.15 -12.52 23.74
CA LEU A 497 -31.42 -13.71 24.19
C LEU A 497 -32.24 -14.57 25.17
N ARG A 498 -33.13 -13.98 25.98
CA ARG A 498 -34.03 -14.75 26.86
C ARG A 498 -35.07 -15.52 26.06
N GLU A 499 -35.69 -14.87 25.06
CA GLU A 499 -36.67 -15.52 24.18
C GLU A 499 -36.04 -16.66 23.36
N LEU A 500 -34.74 -16.53 23.03
CA LEU A 500 -33.99 -17.58 22.34
C LEU A 500 -33.42 -18.67 23.27
N GLU A 501 -33.61 -18.55 24.59
CA GLU A 501 -33.00 -19.43 25.59
C GLU A 501 -31.45 -19.47 25.50
N MET A 502 -30.85 -18.33 25.12
CA MET A 502 -29.40 -18.16 24.88
C MET A 502 -28.75 -17.05 25.76
N PRO A 503 -28.96 -17.01 27.08
CA PRO A 503 -28.53 -15.88 27.94
C PRO A 503 -27.01 -15.67 28.06
N GLY A 504 -26.20 -16.62 27.60
CA GLY A 504 -24.73 -16.58 27.61
C GLY A 504 -24.08 -16.51 26.24
N ALA A 505 -24.84 -16.30 25.15
CA ALA A 505 -24.30 -16.37 23.80
C ALA A 505 -23.26 -15.28 23.50
N ALA A 506 -22.27 -15.62 22.69
CA ALA A 506 -21.31 -14.66 22.14
C ALA A 506 -21.94 -13.85 21.01
N HIS A 507 -21.57 -12.58 20.86
CA HIS A 507 -22.07 -11.74 19.75
C HIS A 507 -21.72 -12.35 18.38
N VAL A 508 -20.52 -12.92 18.23
CA VAL A 508 -20.06 -13.60 17.01
C VAL A 508 -20.91 -14.81 16.63
N GLU A 509 -21.52 -15.49 17.61
CA GLU A 509 -22.41 -16.62 17.36
C GLU A 509 -23.69 -16.13 16.69
N LEU A 510 -24.25 -15.01 17.17
CA LEU A 510 -25.41 -14.38 16.55
C LEU A 510 -25.11 -13.89 15.13
N VAL A 511 -23.92 -13.31 14.90
CA VAL A 511 -23.46 -12.91 13.57
C VAL A 511 -23.34 -14.13 12.65
N HIS A 512 -22.77 -15.24 13.14
CA HIS A 512 -22.61 -16.47 12.37
C HIS A 512 -23.94 -17.13 12.00
N MET A 513 -24.93 -17.09 12.90
CA MET A 513 -26.29 -17.58 12.63
C MET A 513 -27.02 -16.75 11.56
N GLY A 514 -26.54 -15.55 11.25
CA GLY A 514 -26.98 -14.76 10.10
C GLY A 514 -28.48 -14.46 10.10
N ARG A 515 -29.14 -14.65 8.95
CA ARG A 515 -30.52 -14.20 8.67
C ARG A 515 -31.63 -14.95 9.43
N VAL A 516 -31.30 -15.85 10.35
CA VAL A 516 -32.29 -16.58 11.15
C VAL A 516 -33.02 -15.65 12.13
N PHE A 517 -32.43 -14.49 12.47
CA PHE A 517 -32.98 -13.53 13.44
C PHE A 517 -33.32 -12.15 12.84
N VAL A 518 -33.85 -12.11 11.62
CA VAL A 518 -34.36 -10.85 11.06
C VAL A 518 -35.74 -10.57 11.68
N CYS A 519 -35.81 -9.52 12.51
CA CYS A 519 -37.10 -8.91 12.88
C CYS A 519 -37.82 -8.54 11.56
N GLY A 520 -38.95 -9.20 11.25
CA GLY A 520 -39.71 -8.99 10.02
C GLY A 520 -40.28 -7.57 9.81
N ARG A 521 -39.91 -6.60 10.65
CA ARG A 521 -40.22 -5.17 10.52
C ARG A 521 -39.01 -4.32 10.14
N CYS A 522 -37.77 -4.82 10.24
CA CYS A 522 -36.56 -4.08 9.90
C CYS A 522 -36.14 -4.40 8.46
N THR A 523 -35.86 -3.38 7.64
CA THR A 523 -35.30 -3.58 6.30
C THR A 523 -33.94 -4.27 6.38
N TRP A 524 -33.63 -5.04 5.34
CA TRP A 524 -32.59 -6.07 5.13
C TRP A 524 -31.15 -5.85 5.66
N LEU A 525 -30.85 -4.74 6.34
CA LEU A 525 -29.51 -4.36 6.81
C LEU A 525 -29.41 -4.00 8.31
N GLU A 526 -30.50 -3.82 9.07
CA GLU A 526 -30.43 -3.04 10.33
C GLU A 526 -30.83 -3.75 11.63
N ALA A 527 -31.16 -5.05 11.62
CA ALA A 527 -31.69 -5.69 12.84
C ALA A 527 -30.64 -5.86 13.97
N MET A 528 -29.34 -5.88 13.65
CA MET A 528 -28.25 -6.02 14.63
C MET A 528 -27.05 -5.09 14.39
N GLU A 529 -27.23 -3.96 13.67
CA GLU A 529 -26.28 -2.84 13.64
C GLU A 529 -26.55 -1.78 14.73
#